data_AF-A0A2I0NWN2-F1
#
_entry.id   AF-A0A2I0NWN2-F1
#
_cell.length_a   1.000
_cell.length_b   1.000
_cell.length_c   1.000
_cell.angle_alpha   90.00
_cell.angle_beta   90.00
_cell.angle_gamma   90.00
#
_symmetry.space_group_name_H-M   'P 1'
#
loop_
_entity.id
_entity.type
_entity.pdbx_description
1 polymer ?
#
loop_
_entity_poly.entity_id
_entity_poly.type
_entity_poly.pdbx_seq_one_letter_code
_entity_poly.pdbx_strand_id
1 'polypeptide(L)'
;CSPDTLLRLKRQKMIAFTYCKDDLTPAYGEYPANPNGSVEDIAGITSADGKVLGLMPHPERAMEFVNLYDWPLKKEEMRRKGLPVPTESMNMHLFRNAVGYFR
;
A
#
# COMPACT_ATOMS: atom_id res chain seq x y z
N CYS A 1 -9.32 19.16 3.23
CA CYS A 1 -10.46 18.24 3.10
C CYS A 1 -11.61 18.80 3.93
N SER A 2 -12.83 18.93 3.39
CA SER A 2 -13.96 19.36 4.23
C SER A 2 -14.32 18.25 5.23
N PRO A 3 -14.72 18.59 6.47
CA PRO A 3 -15.10 17.60 7.48
C PRO A 3 -16.16 16.60 6.98
N ASP A 4 -17.14 17.08 6.20
CA ASP A 4 -18.18 16.25 5.59
C ASP A 4 -17.64 15.20 4.62
N THR A 5 -16.61 15.56 3.84
CA THR A 5 -16.00 14.64 2.88
C THR A 5 -15.23 13.54 3.60
N LEU A 6 -14.50 13.89 4.66
CA LEU A 6 -13.77 12.91 5.48
C LEU A 6 -14.74 11.94 6.18
N LEU A 7 -15.83 12.47 6.77
CA LEU A 7 -16.89 11.65 7.36
C LEU A 7 -17.54 10.71 6.33
N ARG A 8 -17.76 11.20 5.10
CA ARG A 8 -18.28 10.37 4.00
C ARG A 8 -17.31 9.23 3.66
N LEU A 9 -16.02 9.52 3.50
CA LEU A 9 -14.98 8.52 3.22
C LEU A 9 -14.98 7.41 4.27
N LYS A 10 -15.04 7.77 5.55
CA LYS A 10 -15.11 6.81 6.67
C LYS A 10 -16.38 5.98 6.66
N ARG A 11 -17.55 6.63 6.59
CA ARG A 11 -18.85 5.95 6.65
C ARG A 11 -19.03 4.95 5.52
N GLN A 12 -18.57 5.31 4.33
CA GLN A 12 -18.67 4.46 3.14
C GLN A 12 -17.50 3.48 2.98
N LYS A 13 -16.58 3.40 3.98
CA LYS A 13 -15.40 2.52 3.94
C LYS A 13 -14.56 2.67 2.68
N MET A 14 -14.41 3.91 2.21
CA MET A 14 -13.69 4.25 0.98
C MET A 14 -12.18 4.48 1.21
N ILE A 15 -11.68 4.30 2.43
CA ILE A 15 -10.26 4.42 2.76
C ILE A 15 -9.63 3.04 2.58
N ALA A 16 -8.75 2.88 1.60
CA ALA A 16 -8.13 1.60 1.26
C ALA A 16 -6.75 1.44 1.88
N PHE A 17 -5.96 2.52 1.94
CA PHE A 17 -4.60 2.49 2.47
C PHE A 17 -4.34 3.70 3.38
N THR A 18 -3.59 3.46 4.44
CA THR A 18 -3.08 4.49 5.36
C THR A 18 -1.59 4.30 5.58
N TYR A 19 -0.85 5.38 5.76
CA TYR A 19 0.55 5.33 6.17
C TYR A 19 0.66 4.88 7.63
N CYS A 20 1.69 4.09 7.92
CA CYS A 20 2.00 3.59 9.25
C CYS A 20 3.50 3.68 9.51
N LYS A 21 3.87 3.62 10.79
CA LYS A 21 5.26 3.48 11.22
C LYS A 21 5.73 2.02 11.03
N ASP A 22 7.02 1.78 11.24
CA ASP A 22 7.64 0.45 11.08
C ASP A 22 7.04 -0.61 12.02
N ASP A 23 6.50 -0.19 13.16
CA ASP A 23 5.79 -1.03 14.14
C ASP A 23 4.30 -1.25 13.80
N LEU A 24 3.87 -0.82 12.61
CA LEU A 24 2.49 -0.85 12.12
C LEU A 24 1.51 0.07 12.88
N THR A 25 1.99 0.94 13.77
CA THR A 25 1.14 1.96 14.36
C THR A 25 0.83 3.08 13.36
N PRO A 26 -0.29 3.82 13.49
CA PRO A 26 -0.59 4.94 12.62
C PRO A 26 0.55 5.96 12.58
N ALA A 27 0.76 6.61 11.43
CA ALA A 27 1.81 7.61 11.29
C ALA A 27 1.52 8.89 12.09
N TYR A 28 0.26 9.16 12.45
CA TYR A 28 -0.18 10.35 13.18
C TYR A 28 0.23 11.67 12.51
N GLY A 29 0.34 11.67 11.17
CA GLY A 29 0.80 12.82 10.40
C GLY A 29 2.30 13.12 10.53
N GLU A 30 3.08 12.25 11.18
CA GLU A 30 4.50 12.48 11.42
C GLU A 30 5.35 12.11 10.21
N TYR A 31 6.26 13.01 9.83
CA TYR A 31 7.31 12.72 8.85
C TYR A 31 8.44 11.90 9.52
N PRO A 32 9.01 10.86 8.86
CA PRO A 32 8.81 10.48 7.45
C PRO A 32 7.70 9.45 7.21
N ALA A 33 7.05 8.94 8.26
CA ALA A 33 6.06 7.86 8.13
C ALA A 33 4.87 8.27 7.26
N ASN A 34 4.34 9.47 7.45
CA ASN A 34 3.45 10.15 6.51
C ASN A 34 4.26 11.16 5.69
N PRO A 35 4.62 10.84 4.43
CA PRO A 35 5.59 11.62 3.67
C PRO A 35 5.01 12.93 3.11
N ASN A 36 3.68 13.07 3.07
CA ASN A 36 3.01 14.19 2.40
C ASN A 36 2.03 14.96 3.31
N GLY A 37 1.94 14.59 4.59
CA GLY A 37 1.04 15.21 5.55
C GLY A 37 -0.45 14.98 5.24
N SER A 38 -0.79 13.87 4.58
CA SER A 38 -2.18 13.53 4.27
C SER A 38 -3.01 13.42 5.54
N VAL A 39 -4.24 13.96 5.48
CA VAL A 39 -5.19 13.93 6.61
C VAL A 39 -5.48 12.48 7.00
N GLU A 40 -5.33 12.17 8.29
CA GLU A 40 -5.48 10.82 8.85
C GLU A 40 -4.63 9.76 8.15
N ASP A 41 -3.46 10.17 7.64
CA ASP A 41 -2.49 9.28 7.00
C ASP A 41 -3.03 8.57 5.74
N ILE A 42 -4.13 9.05 5.15
CA ILE A 42 -4.78 8.39 4.00
C ILE A 42 -3.84 8.40 2.79
N ALA A 43 -3.46 7.21 2.32
CA ALA A 43 -2.58 6.98 1.18
C ALA A 43 -3.32 6.53 -0.09
N GLY A 44 -4.55 6.03 0.05
CA GLY A 44 -5.38 5.61 -1.08
C GLY A 44 -6.86 5.47 -0.73
N ILE A 45 -7.72 5.78 -1.69
CA ILE A 45 -9.18 5.76 -1.58
C ILE A 45 -9.82 5.02 -2.73
N THR A 46 -11.02 4.49 -2.53
CA THR A 46 -11.83 3.86 -3.56
C THR A 46 -13.07 4.69 -3.92
N SER A 47 -13.67 4.40 -5.08
CA SER A 47 -15.05 4.78 -5.36
C SER A 47 -16.00 4.07 -4.39
N ALA A 48 -17.21 4.61 -4.22
CA ALA A 48 -18.21 4.03 -3.32
C ALA A 48 -18.63 2.59 -3.70
N ASP A 49 -18.48 2.21 -4.97
CA ASP A 49 -18.73 0.86 -5.47
C ASP A 49 -17.47 -0.03 -5.51
N GLY A 50 -16.33 0.49 -5.07
CA GLY A 50 -15.06 -0.23 -4.97
C GLY A 50 -14.34 -0.51 -6.29
N LYS A 51 -14.88 -0.07 -7.44
CA LYS A 51 -14.33 -0.40 -8.77
C LYS A 51 -13.17 0.50 -9.21
N VAL A 52 -13.09 1.71 -8.66
CA VAL A 52 -12.00 2.66 -8.93
C VAL A 52 -11.17 2.80 -7.67
N LEU A 53 -9.86 2.63 -7.78
CA LEU A 53 -8.91 2.81 -6.70
C LEU A 53 -7.92 3.91 -7.09
N GLY A 54 -7.88 4.98 -6.30
CA GLY A 54 -6.88 6.05 -6.39
C GLY A 54 -5.87 5.91 -5.26
N LEU A 55 -4.58 5.91 -5.58
CA LEU A 55 -3.50 5.64 -4.64
C LEU A 55 -2.30 6.55 -4.94
N MET A 56 -1.63 7.01 -3.88
CA MET A 56 -0.37 7.77 -3.96
C MET A 56 0.88 6.89 -3.95
N PRO A 57 0.97 5.80 -3.15
CA PRO A 57 2.08 4.85 -3.26
C PRO A 57 2.18 4.29 -4.68
N HIS A 58 3.35 3.85 -5.14
CA HIS A 58 3.53 3.34 -6.50
C HIS A 58 3.76 1.82 -6.52
N PRO A 59 2.72 0.97 -6.32
CA PRO A 59 2.86 -0.49 -6.33
C PRO A 59 3.36 -1.03 -7.66
N GLU A 60 3.12 -0.32 -8.77
CA GLU A 60 3.59 -0.67 -10.11
C GLU A 60 5.12 -0.60 -10.22
N ARG A 61 5.77 0.31 -9.47
CA ARG A 61 7.24 0.41 -9.46
C ARG A 61 7.90 -0.71 -8.70
N ALA A 62 7.15 -1.38 -7.83
CA ALA A 62 7.65 -2.38 -6.90
C ALA A 62 6.97 -3.74 -7.08
N MET A 63 6.58 -4.11 -8.31
CA MET A 63 5.93 -5.41 -8.61
C MET A 63 6.89 -6.59 -8.57
N GLU A 64 8.12 -6.39 -9.04
CA GLU A 64 9.16 -7.42 -9.00
C GLU A 64 9.89 -7.38 -7.66
N PHE A 65 10.33 -8.54 -7.18
CA PHE A 65 11.06 -8.64 -5.91
C PHE A 65 12.32 -7.77 -5.89
N VAL A 66 13.02 -7.70 -7.02
CA VAL A 66 14.26 -6.92 -7.18
C VAL A 66 14.03 -5.40 -7.23
N ASN A 67 12.79 -4.94 -7.32
CA ASN A 67 12.46 -3.51 -7.29
C ASN A 67 12.12 -2.99 -5.89
N LEU A 68 12.10 -3.87 -4.87
CA LEU A 68 11.91 -3.46 -3.47
C LEU A 68 13.15 -2.74 -2.95
N TYR A 69 13.00 -1.67 -2.16
CA TYR A 69 14.15 -0.90 -1.66
C TYR A 69 15.13 -1.74 -0.82
N ASP A 70 14.65 -2.78 -0.16
CA ASP A 70 15.40 -3.68 0.72
C ASP A 70 15.65 -5.07 0.09
N TRP A 71 15.47 -5.22 -1.22
CA TRP A 71 15.63 -6.50 -1.91
C TRP A 71 17.00 -7.17 -1.69
N PRO A 72 18.16 -6.46 -1.64
CA PRO A 72 19.45 -7.13 -1.47
C PRO A 72 19.56 -7.79 -0.09
N LEU A 73 19.06 -7.11 0.94
CA LEU A 73 19.06 -7.61 2.30
C LEU A 73 18.12 -8.81 2.43
N LYS A 74 16.85 -8.66 2.00
CA LYS A 74 15.86 -9.75 2.03
C LYS A 74 16.32 -10.99 1.29
N LYS A 75 16.97 -10.83 0.15
CA LYS A 75 17.54 -11.93 -0.64
C LYS A 75 18.54 -12.75 0.17
N GLU A 76 19.47 -12.08 0.85
CA GLU A 76 20.49 -12.76 1.65
C GLU A 76 19.90 -13.40 2.92
N GLU A 77 18.91 -12.76 3.55
CA GLU A 77 18.16 -13.36 4.67
C GLU A 77 17.43 -14.65 4.25
N MET A 78 16.75 -14.62 3.10
CA MET A 78 16.05 -15.80 2.57
C MET A 78 17.02 -16.92 2.24
N ARG A 79 18.15 -16.60 1.58
CA ARG A 79 19.21 -17.57 1.27
C ARG A 79 19.79 -18.25 2.50
N ARG A 80 20.08 -17.47 3.56
CA ARG A 80 20.58 -18.01 4.84
C ARG A 80 19.57 -18.93 5.52
N LYS A 81 18.27 -18.64 5.36
CA LYS A 81 17.17 -19.47 5.87
C LYS A 81 16.85 -20.67 4.95
N GLY A 82 17.55 -20.83 3.82
CA GLY A 82 17.25 -21.88 2.84
C GLY A 82 15.92 -21.70 2.11
N LEU A 83 15.34 -20.49 2.14
CA LEU A 83 14.07 -20.18 1.49
C LEU A 83 14.29 -19.76 0.03
N PRO A 84 13.36 -20.11 -0.88
CA PRO A 84 13.40 -19.62 -2.25
C PRO A 84 13.20 -18.11 -2.28
N VAL A 85 13.97 -17.43 -3.13
CA VAL A 85 13.79 -15.99 -3.38
C VAL A 85 12.66 -15.82 -4.40
N PRO A 86 11.58 -15.09 -4.07
CA PRO A 86 10.46 -14.93 -4.98
C PRO A 86 10.84 -14.03 -6.16
N THR A 87 10.17 -14.23 -7.30
CA THR A 87 10.32 -13.37 -8.48
C THR A 87 9.50 -12.08 -8.33
N GLU A 88 8.29 -12.21 -7.79
CA GLU A 88 7.34 -11.12 -7.62
C GLU A 88 7.29 -10.67 -6.15
N SER A 89 6.97 -9.39 -5.94
CA SER A 89 6.67 -8.85 -4.62
C SER A 89 5.17 -9.01 -4.28
N MET A 90 4.82 -8.69 -3.03
CA MET A 90 3.42 -8.66 -2.60
C MET A 90 2.55 -7.67 -3.39
N ASN A 91 3.14 -6.62 -3.97
CA ASN A 91 2.40 -5.59 -4.71
C ASN A 91 1.75 -6.15 -5.98
N MET A 92 2.30 -7.23 -6.54
CA MET A 92 1.73 -7.89 -7.71
C MET A 92 0.32 -8.46 -7.44
N HIS A 93 0.00 -8.79 -6.19
CA HIS A 93 -1.34 -9.25 -5.82
C HIS A 93 -2.44 -8.23 -6.12
N LEU A 94 -2.15 -6.93 -6.01
CA LEU A 94 -3.11 -5.88 -6.33
C LEU A 94 -3.57 -5.99 -7.80
N PHE A 95 -2.62 -6.17 -8.71
CA PHE A 95 -2.89 -6.28 -10.15
C PHE A 95 -3.53 -7.63 -10.51
N ARG A 96 -3.12 -8.72 -9.86
CA ARG A 96 -3.77 -10.03 -10.01
C ARG A 96 -5.24 -10.00 -9.59
N ASN A 97 -5.57 -9.31 -8.51
CA ASN A 97 -6.96 -9.13 -8.07
C ASN A 97 -7.77 -8.32 -9.09
N ALA A 98 -7.18 -7.25 -9.64
CA ALA A 98 -7.83 -6.44 -10.66
C ALA A 98 -8.14 -7.26 -11.93
N VAL A 99 -7.18 -8.06 -12.40
CA VAL A 99 -7.39 -8.98 -13.54
C VAL A 99 -8.43 -10.05 -13.20
N GLY A 100 -8.33 -10.63 -12.00
CA GLY A 100 -9.26 -11.67 -11.53
C GLY A 100 -10.71 -11.19 -11.43
N TYR A 101 -10.96 -9.90 -11.19
CA TYR A 101 -12.30 -9.33 -11.13
C TYR A 101 -13.03 -9.33 -12.49
N PHE A 102 -12.29 -9.23 -13.60
CA PHE A 102 -12.87 -9.17 -14.95
C PHE A 102 -12.95 -10.53 -15.64
N ARG A 103 -12.44 -11.60 -15.01
CA ARG A 103 -12.52 -12.96 -15.52
C ARG A 103 -13.80 -13.62 -15.05
#